data_AF-A0A150PAM8-F1
#
_entry.id   AF-A0A150PAM8-F1
#
_cell.length_a   1.000
_cell.length_b   1.000
_cell.length_c   1.000
_cell.angle_alpha   90.00
_cell.angle_beta   90.00
_cell.angle_gamma   90.00
#
_symmetry.space_group_name_H-M   'P 1'
#
loop_
_entity.id
_entity.type
_entity.pdbx_description
1 polymer ?
#
loop_
_entity_poly.entity_id
_entity_poly.type
_entity_poly.pdbx_seq_one_letter_code
_entity_poly.pdbx_strand_id
1 'polypeptide(L)'
;MYVNHLTLALVTAASALTLGAVYLFRAPAVGASEARRRSFAWAFGASGLILLITGLHIVLTWPLPGGYNIVFGEPLAYFGTLLVVGAPALWLGERLGPLLLLGAVGGVTNLVLAWVILRHGMTQNPALAAAMYGASGLGLVIAPAMDRSARARRAAGALLAASAALFALFGYAAYLKHPGPEGFGKWVPVETRSRR
;
A
#
# COMPACT_ATOMS: atom_id res chain seq x y z
N MET A 1 -8.00 4.78 22.40
CA MET A 1 -6.54 4.69 22.65
C MET A 1 -5.85 4.71 21.29
N TYR A 2 -4.96 5.66 21.02
CA TYR A 2 -4.30 5.77 19.70
C TYR A 2 -3.20 4.70 19.58
N VAL A 3 -3.44 3.65 18.81
CA VAL A 3 -2.41 2.70 18.41
C VAL A 3 -1.83 3.17 17.08
N ASN A 4 -0.61 3.72 17.10
CA ASN A 4 0.03 4.23 15.89
C ASN A 4 0.95 3.19 15.26
N HIS A 5 0.35 2.22 14.57
CA HIS A 5 1.07 1.30 13.67
C HIS A 5 0.87 1.69 12.19
N LEU A 6 0.35 2.90 11.92
CA LEU A 6 0.17 3.39 10.56
C LEU A 6 1.52 3.55 9.84
N THR A 7 2.58 3.93 10.55
CA THR A 7 3.94 4.03 9.97
C THR A 7 4.44 2.69 9.43
N LEU A 8 4.18 1.59 10.14
CA LEU A 8 4.48 0.24 9.68
C LEU A 8 3.73 -0.05 8.38
N ALA A 9 2.42 0.18 8.37
CA ALA A 9 1.59 -0.08 7.19
C ALA A 9 2.02 0.73 5.97
N LEU A 10 2.39 2.01 6.15
CA LEU A 10 2.87 2.88 5.07
C LEU A 10 4.21 2.38 4.47
N VAL A 11 5.16 1.98 5.31
CA VAL A 11 6.44 1.44 4.83
C VAL A 11 6.27 0.05 4.21
N THR A 12 5.35 -0.77 4.72
CA THR A 12 4.98 -2.03 4.07
C THR A 12 4.32 -1.78 2.71
N ALA A 13 3.45 -0.78 2.57
CA ALA A 13 2.84 -0.42 1.30
C ALA A 13 3.92 0.03 0.29
N ALA A 14 4.87 0.87 0.71
CA ALA A 14 6.03 1.25 -0.10
C ALA A 14 6.84 0.02 -0.55
N SER A 15 7.05 -0.94 0.36
CA SER A 15 7.80 -2.17 0.09
C SER A 15 7.07 -3.06 -0.93
N ALA A 16 5.77 -3.26 -0.75
CA ALA A 16 4.93 -4.04 -1.66
C ALA A 16 4.85 -3.40 -3.06
N LEU A 17 4.70 -2.08 -3.14
CA LEU A 17 4.71 -1.34 -4.41
C LEU A 17 6.08 -1.42 -5.10
N THR A 18 7.18 -1.39 -4.33
CA THR A 18 8.54 -1.59 -4.85
C THR A 18 8.70 -3.00 -5.42
N LEU A 19 8.25 -4.03 -4.70
CA LEU A 19 8.25 -5.41 -5.17
C LEU A 19 7.43 -5.55 -6.47
N GLY A 20 6.26 -4.92 -6.53
CA GLY A 20 5.44 -4.83 -7.73
C GLY A 20 6.19 -4.21 -8.90
N ALA A 21 6.79 -3.03 -8.71
CA ALA A 21 7.58 -2.35 -9.74
C ALA A 21 8.75 -3.21 -10.24
N VAL A 22 9.54 -3.79 -9.32
CA VAL A 22 10.66 -4.68 -9.66
C VAL A 22 10.18 -5.90 -10.45
N TYR A 23 9.08 -6.51 -10.03
CA TYR A 23 8.48 -7.65 -10.73
C TYR A 23 8.08 -7.27 -12.16
N LEU A 24 7.39 -6.14 -12.35
CA LEU A 24 6.94 -5.67 -13.66
C LEU A 24 8.08 -5.25 -14.59
N PHE A 25 9.16 -4.65 -14.06
CA PHE A 25 10.33 -4.28 -14.85
C PHE A 25 11.19 -5.48 -15.25
N ARG A 26 11.31 -6.48 -14.38
CA ARG A 26 12.18 -7.65 -14.60
C ARG A 26 11.47 -8.86 -15.22
N ALA A 27 10.14 -8.84 -15.34
CA ALA A 27 9.42 -9.89 -16.04
C ALA A 27 9.58 -9.71 -17.57
N PRO A 28 10.08 -10.72 -18.32
CA PRO A 28 9.75 -10.83 -19.75
C PRO A 28 8.24 -11.04 -19.88
N ALA A 29 7.64 -10.57 -20.98
CA ALA A 29 6.23 -10.85 -21.25
C ALA A 29 6.11 -12.36 -21.42
N VAL A 30 5.44 -13.04 -20.48
CA VAL A 30 5.36 -14.51 -20.38
C VAL A 30 6.72 -15.17 -20.05
N GLY A 31 6.73 -16.16 -19.15
CA GLY A 31 7.92 -17.01 -18.90
C GLY A 31 8.83 -16.63 -17.73
N ALA A 32 8.35 -15.91 -16.70
CA ALA A 32 9.12 -15.78 -15.46
C ALA A 32 9.41 -17.16 -14.86
N SER A 33 10.68 -17.44 -14.49
CA SER A 33 11.05 -18.72 -13.91
C SER A 33 10.25 -19.03 -12.66
N GLU A 34 9.94 -20.30 -12.45
CA GLU A 34 9.16 -20.77 -11.30
C GLU A 34 9.79 -20.30 -9.97
N ALA A 35 11.11 -20.45 -9.83
CA ALA A 35 11.85 -19.97 -8.66
C ALA A 35 11.62 -18.48 -8.38
N ARG A 36 11.61 -17.63 -9.42
CA ARG A 36 11.33 -16.20 -9.28
C ARG A 36 9.90 -15.94 -8.85
N ARG A 37 8.91 -16.57 -9.48
CA ARG A 37 7.50 -16.41 -9.11
C ARG A 37 7.27 -16.77 -7.65
N ARG A 38 7.80 -17.91 -7.22
CA ARG A 38 7.72 -18.41 -5.85
C ARG A 38 8.38 -17.46 -4.84
N SER A 39 9.57 -16.93 -5.16
CA SER A 39 10.25 -15.95 -4.30
C SER A 39 9.44 -14.65 -4.12
N PHE A 40 8.89 -14.09 -5.21
CA PHE A 40 8.05 -12.90 -5.13
C PHE A 40 6.71 -13.18 -4.44
N ALA A 41 6.12 -14.35 -4.64
CA ALA A 41 4.88 -14.76 -3.98
C ALA A 41 5.01 -14.71 -2.45
N TRP A 42 6.12 -15.21 -1.88
CA TRP A 42 6.37 -15.08 -0.44
C TRP A 42 6.45 -13.63 0.02
N ALA A 43 7.19 -12.79 -0.72
CA ALA A 43 7.36 -11.38 -0.36
C ALA A 43 6.04 -10.60 -0.45
N PHE A 44 5.21 -10.87 -1.47
CA PHE A 44 3.87 -10.31 -1.60
C PHE A 44 2.94 -10.83 -0.51
N GLY A 45 2.95 -12.13 -0.21
CA GLY A 45 2.12 -12.71 0.84
C GLY A 45 2.43 -12.13 2.22
N ALA A 46 3.72 -12.02 2.58
CA ALA A 46 4.15 -11.43 3.84
C ALA A 46 3.74 -9.94 3.95
N SER A 47 4.01 -9.16 2.91
CA SER A 47 3.61 -7.73 2.87
C SER A 47 2.08 -7.59 2.92
N GLY A 48 1.37 -8.46 2.20
CA GLY A 48 -0.09 -8.50 2.14
C GLY A 48 -0.72 -8.79 3.49
N LEU A 49 -0.19 -9.76 4.24
CA LEU A 49 -0.69 -10.06 5.59
C LEU A 49 -0.53 -8.87 6.54
N ILE A 50 0.63 -8.22 6.53
CA ILE A 50 0.86 -7.02 7.37
C ILE A 50 -0.14 -5.92 7.00
N LEU A 51 -0.31 -5.63 5.71
CA LEU A 51 -1.27 -4.61 5.23
C LEU A 51 -2.72 -4.97 5.55
N LEU A 52 -3.09 -6.24 5.39
CA LEU A 52 -4.44 -6.71 5.65
C LEU A 52 -4.78 -6.60 7.13
N ILE A 53 -3.91 -7.10 8.01
CA ILE A 53 -4.12 -7.09 9.46
C ILE A 53 -4.20 -5.64 9.97
N THR A 54 -3.24 -4.81 9.58
CA THR A 54 -3.21 -3.39 9.99
C THR A 54 -4.37 -2.59 9.40
N GLY A 55 -4.72 -2.82 8.14
CA GLY A 55 -5.87 -2.20 7.49
C GLY A 55 -7.20 -2.58 8.15
N LEU A 56 -7.43 -3.89 8.39
CA LEU A 56 -8.62 -4.37 9.09
C LEU A 56 -8.70 -3.80 10.51
N HIS A 57 -7.58 -3.75 11.23
CA HIS A 57 -7.56 -3.11 12.54
C HIS A 57 -8.00 -1.64 12.44
N ILE A 58 -7.48 -0.86 11.50
CA ILE A 58 -7.87 0.55 11.32
C ILE A 58 -9.37 0.68 10.99
N VAL A 59 -9.89 -0.11 10.05
CA VAL A 59 -11.29 -0.04 9.60
C VAL A 59 -12.28 -0.52 10.67
N LEU A 60 -11.91 -1.51 11.48
CA LEU A 60 -12.81 -2.10 12.47
C LEU A 60 -12.78 -1.39 13.82
N THR A 61 -11.66 -0.75 14.17
CA THR A 61 -11.48 -0.12 15.50
C THR A 61 -11.43 1.40 15.46
N TRP A 62 -11.38 2.01 14.26
CA TRP A 62 -11.34 3.46 14.04
C TRP A 62 -10.33 4.20 14.93
N PRO A 63 -9.05 3.79 14.97
CA PRO A 63 -8.08 4.34 15.92
C PRO A 63 -7.53 5.72 15.48
N LEU A 64 -7.78 6.15 14.24
CA LEU A 64 -7.33 7.44 13.69
C LEU A 64 -8.43 8.51 13.85
N PRO A 65 -8.11 9.81 13.79
CA PRO A 65 -9.13 10.84 13.92
C PRO A 65 -9.98 10.95 12.64
N GLY A 66 -11.30 10.90 12.76
CA GLY A 66 -12.25 11.17 11.67
C GLY A 66 -12.00 10.35 10.40
N GLY A 67 -11.98 11.03 9.24
CA GLY A 67 -11.89 10.40 7.91
C GLY A 67 -10.55 9.72 7.60
N TYR A 68 -9.53 9.84 8.44
CA TYR A 68 -8.24 9.16 8.22
C TYR A 68 -8.37 7.63 8.29
N ASN A 69 -9.36 7.10 9.02
CA ASN A 69 -9.63 5.66 9.05
C ASN A 69 -10.04 5.12 7.68
N ILE A 70 -10.83 5.90 6.93
CA ILE A 70 -11.27 5.55 5.57
C ILE A 70 -10.07 5.66 4.62
N VAL A 71 -9.42 6.83 4.58
CA VAL A 71 -8.36 7.12 3.62
C VAL A 71 -7.16 6.19 3.75
N PHE A 72 -6.79 5.81 4.97
CA PHE A 72 -5.66 4.89 5.18
C PHE A 72 -6.12 3.44 5.37
N GLY A 73 -7.13 3.17 6.19
CA GLY A 73 -7.49 1.79 6.56
C GLY A 73 -8.03 0.97 5.40
N GLU A 74 -9.03 1.49 4.67
CA GLU A 74 -9.72 0.73 3.62
C GLU A 74 -8.77 0.35 2.45
N PRO A 75 -7.91 1.25 1.93
CA PRO A 75 -6.96 0.88 0.89
C PRO A 75 -5.90 -0.12 1.35
N LEU A 76 -5.45 -0.03 2.61
CA LEU A 76 -4.51 -0.99 3.18
C LEU A 76 -5.14 -2.39 3.27
N ALA A 77 -6.38 -2.48 3.75
CA ALA A 77 -7.12 -3.74 3.82
C ALA A 77 -7.36 -4.34 2.44
N TYR A 78 -7.76 -3.50 1.46
CA TYR A 78 -8.01 -3.94 0.09
C TYR A 78 -6.72 -4.40 -0.59
N PHE A 79 -5.66 -3.60 -0.53
CA PHE A 79 -4.37 -3.93 -1.14
C PHE A 79 -3.75 -5.17 -0.48
N GLY A 80 -3.83 -5.27 0.86
CA GLY A 80 -3.41 -6.45 1.60
C GLY A 80 -4.14 -7.70 1.15
N THR A 81 -5.47 -7.64 1.01
CA THR A 81 -6.29 -8.75 0.48
C THR A 81 -5.80 -9.20 -0.90
N LEU A 82 -5.59 -8.26 -1.83
CA LEU A 82 -5.12 -8.59 -3.17
C LEU A 82 -3.75 -9.29 -3.17
N LEU A 83 -2.84 -8.87 -2.30
CA LEU A 83 -1.52 -9.49 -2.18
C LEU A 83 -1.59 -10.87 -1.53
N VAL A 84 -2.41 -11.05 -0.49
CA VAL A 84 -2.60 -12.34 0.20
C VAL A 84 -3.23 -13.36 -0.74
N VAL A 85 -4.25 -12.97 -1.51
CA VAL A 85 -4.91 -13.85 -2.49
C VAL A 85 -4.03 -14.04 -3.74
N GLY A 86 -3.31 -13.00 -4.16
CA GLY A 86 -2.44 -13.05 -5.33
C GLY A 86 -1.16 -13.87 -5.11
N ALA A 87 -0.65 -13.96 -3.89
CA ALA A 87 0.53 -14.74 -3.55
C ALA A 87 0.41 -16.24 -3.93
N PRO A 88 -0.61 -17.01 -3.50
CA PRO A 88 -0.76 -18.40 -3.90
C PRO A 88 -1.02 -18.54 -5.42
N ALA A 89 -1.78 -17.64 -6.03
CA ALA A 89 -1.97 -17.66 -7.49
C ALA A 89 -0.64 -17.48 -8.24
N LEU A 90 0.19 -16.52 -7.81
CA LEU A 90 1.53 -16.30 -8.36
C LEU A 90 2.47 -17.49 -8.11
N TRP A 91 2.41 -18.09 -6.92
CA TRP A 91 3.19 -19.27 -6.54
C TRP A 91 2.91 -20.45 -7.47
N LEU A 92 1.63 -20.73 -7.70
CA LEU A 92 1.15 -21.82 -8.55
C LEU A 92 1.30 -21.52 -10.05
N GLY A 93 1.61 -20.28 -10.42
CA GLY A 93 1.72 -19.86 -11.82
C GLY A 93 0.36 -19.68 -12.51
N GLU A 94 -0.69 -19.43 -11.73
CA GLU A 94 -2.05 -19.19 -12.22
C GLU A 94 -2.18 -17.87 -12.96
N ARG A 95 -3.22 -17.76 -13.79
CA ARG A 95 -3.54 -16.53 -14.51
C ARG A 95 -4.08 -15.48 -13.54
N LEU A 96 -3.40 -14.34 -13.44
CA LEU A 96 -3.80 -13.25 -12.54
C LEU A 96 -4.92 -12.34 -13.09
N GLY A 97 -5.46 -12.61 -14.29
CA GLY A 97 -6.41 -11.73 -14.99
C GLY A 97 -7.55 -11.19 -14.11
N PRO A 98 -8.34 -12.04 -13.43
CA PRO A 98 -9.39 -11.58 -12.51
C PRO A 98 -8.85 -10.73 -11.34
N LEU A 99 -7.69 -11.07 -10.79
CA LEU A 99 -7.05 -10.28 -9.73
C LEU A 99 -6.56 -8.92 -10.24
N LEU A 100 -6.11 -8.83 -11.49
CA LEU A 100 -5.73 -7.55 -12.11
C LEU A 100 -6.96 -6.65 -12.35
N LEU A 101 -8.14 -7.22 -12.61
CA LEU A 101 -9.39 -6.46 -12.69
C LEU A 101 -9.77 -5.89 -11.32
N LEU A 102 -9.67 -6.69 -10.25
CA LEU A 102 -9.86 -6.18 -8.88
C LEU A 102 -8.80 -5.12 -8.54
N GLY A 103 -7.55 -5.33 -8.97
CA GLY A 103 -6.49 -4.34 -8.89
C GLY A 103 -6.90 -3.01 -9.54
N ALA A 104 -7.48 -3.04 -10.74
CA ALA A 104 -7.97 -1.85 -11.44
C ALA A 104 -9.09 -1.13 -10.68
N VAL A 105 -10.03 -1.88 -10.06
CA VAL A 105 -11.06 -1.29 -9.18
C VAL A 105 -10.41 -0.58 -7.99
N GLY A 106 -9.46 -1.23 -7.31
CA GLY A 106 -8.66 -0.59 -6.26
C GLY A 106 -7.89 0.64 -6.78
N GLY A 107 -7.43 0.60 -8.03
CA GLY A 107 -6.80 1.72 -8.69
C GLY A 107 -7.73 2.93 -8.85
N VAL A 108 -8.97 2.69 -9.29
CA VAL A 108 -10.01 3.74 -9.34
C VAL A 108 -10.31 4.28 -7.95
N THR A 109 -10.43 3.42 -6.94
CA THR A 109 -10.62 3.84 -5.54
C THR A 109 -9.49 4.76 -5.08
N ASN A 110 -8.22 4.43 -5.38
CA ASN A 110 -7.09 5.31 -5.04
C ASN A 110 -7.15 6.66 -5.76
N LEU A 111 -7.64 6.73 -7.00
CA LEU A 111 -7.84 8.01 -7.70
C LEU A 111 -8.92 8.86 -7.04
N VAL A 112 -10.02 8.24 -6.60
CA VAL A 112 -11.06 8.91 -5.83
C VAL A 112 -10.49 9.42 -4.50
N LEU A 113 -9.70 8.61 -3.80
CA LEU A 113 -9.07 9.02 -2.54
C LEU A 113 -8.04 10.14 -2.74
N ALA A 114 -7.27 10.14 -3.82
CA ALA A 114 -6.39 11.24 -4.17
C ALA A 114 -7.18 12.56 -4.30
N TRP A 115 -8.34 12.53 -4.95
CA TRP A 115 -9.23 13.69 -5.07
C TRP A 115 -9.83 14.11 -3.70
N VAL A 116 -10.28 13.15 -2.88
CA VAL A 116 -10.79 13.40 -1.52
C VAL A 116 -9.73 14.09 -0.66
N ILE A 117 -8.48 13.59 -0.68
CA ILE A 117 -7.36 14.17 0.07
C ILE A 117 -7.14 15.64 -0.32
N LEU A 118 -7.16 15.96 -1.61
CA LEU A 118 -7.01 17.33 -2.09
C LEU A 118 -8.19 18.22 -1.69
N ARG A 119 -9.42 17.74 -1.91
CA ARG A 119 -10.65 18.50 -1.65
C ARG A 119 -10.83 18.87 -0.19
N HIS A 120 -10.42 17.98 0.71
CA HIS A 120 -10.59 18.17 2.14
C HIS A 120 -9.31 18.62 2.86
N GLY A 121 -8.23 18.91 2.12
CA GLY A 121 -6.97 19.39 2.71
C GLY A 121 -6.38 18.41 3.73
N MET A 122 -6.51 17.10 3.48
CA MET A 122 -6.10 16.08 4.44
C MET A 122 -4.57 15.96 4.49
N THR A 123 -4.04 15.60 5.67
CA THR A 123 -2.61 15.52 6.00
C THR A 123 -1.89 16.88 6.03
N GLN A 124 -0.64 16.89 6.49
CA GLN A 124 0.22 18.08 6.50
C GLN A 124 0.66 18.51 5.09
N ASN A 125 0.64 17.60 4.11
CA ASN A 125 0.97 17.90 2.71
C ASN A 125 -0.02 17.16 1.80
N PRO A 126 -1.20 17.75 1.56
CA PRO A 126 -2.27 17.11 0.78
C PRO A 126 -1.83 16.76 -0.66
N ALA A 127 -0.98 17.58 -1.28
CA ALA A 127 -0.50 17.33 -2.64
C ALA A 127 0.38 16.08 -2.72
N LEU A 128 1.29 15.91 -1.77
CA LEU A 128 2.16 14.73 -1.71
C LEU A 128 1.36 13.46 -1.40
N ALA A 129 0.38 13.54 -0.47
CA ALA A 129 -0.53 12.44 -0.19
C ALA A 129 -1.41 12.11 -1.42
N ALA A 130 -1.98 13.10 -2.09
CA ALA A 130 -2.73 12.83 -3.32
C ALA A 130 -1.86 12.20 -4.41
N ALA A 131 -0.59 12.60 -4.54
CA ALA A 131 0.33 12.03 -5.51
C ALA A 131 0.64 10.54 -5.26
N MET A 132 0.78 10.10 -3.99
CA MET A 132 1.00 8.67 -3.70
C MET A 132 -0.20 7.81 -4.12
N TYR A 133 -1.42 8.27 -3.81
CA TYR A 133 -2.64 7.56 -4.19
C TYR A 133 -2.88 7.65 -5.70
N GLY A 134 -2.63 8.81 -6.31
CA GLY A 134 -2.75 9.02 -7.75
C GLY A 134 -1.81 8.12 -8.55
N ALA A 135 -0.54 8.05 -8.17
CA ALA A 135 0.46 7.22 -8.85
C ALA A 135 0.12 5.72 -8.76
N SER A 136 -0.19 5.21 -7.56
CA SER A 136 -0.64 3.81 -7.41
C SER A 136 -1.96 3.56 -8.15
N GLY A 137 -2.90 4.51 -8.09
CA GLY A 137 -4.18 4.44 -8.76
C GLY A 137 -4.05 4.28 -10.27
N LEU A 138 -3.29 5.16 -10.92
CA LEU A 138 -3.00 5.09 -12.35
C LEU A 138 -2.27 3.78 -12.71
N GLY A 139 -1.27 3.37 -11.92
CA GLY A 139 -0.52 2.14 -12.18
C GLY A 139 -1.41 0.89 -12.16
N LEU A 140 -2.37 0.83 -11.23
CA LEU A 140 -3.29 -0.28 -11.08
C LEU A 140 -4.43 -0.28 -12.10
N VAL A 141 -4.93 0.90 -12.53
CA VAL A 141 -5.92 0.99 -13.62
C VAL A 141 -5.36 0.39 -14.93
N ILE A 142 -4.06 0.53 -15.16
CA ILE A 142 -3.38 -0.03 -16.35
C ILE A 142 -3.17 -1.56 -16.23
N ALA A 143 -3.36 -2.15 -15.05
CA ALA A 143 -3.02 -3.54 -14.76
C ALA A 143 -3.60 -4.60 -15.71
N PRO A 144 -4.88 -4.55 -16.11
CA PRO A 144 -5.46 -5.54 -17.01
C PRO A 144 -4.82 -5.57 -18.41
N ALA A 145 -4.12 -4.50 -18.80
CA ALA A 145 -3.47 -4.39 -20.10
C ALA A 145 -2.00 -4.86 -20.10
N MET A 146 -1.41 -5.14 -18.93
CA MET A 146 0.02 -5.44 -18.81
C MET A 146 0.43 -6.74 -19.52
N ASP A 147 -0.46 -7.73 -19.59
CA ASP A 147 -0.20 -9.01 -20.28
C ASP A 147 -0.14 -8.85 -21.81
N ARG A 148 -0.78 -7.81 -22.34
CA ARG A 148 -0.90 -7.58 -23.79
C ARG A 148 0.07 -6.51 -24.30
N SER A 149 0.66 -5.71 -23.42
CA SER A 149 1.49 -4.57 -23.80
C SER A 149 2.67 -4.38 -22.86
N ALA A 150 3.88 -4.57 -23.39
CA ALA A 150 5.11 -4.29 -22.67
C ALA A 150 5.22 -2.81 -22.25
N ARG A 151 4.66 -1.88 -23.05
CA ARG A 151 4.58 -0.46 -22.68
C ARG A 151 3.66 -0.24 -21.49
N ALA A 152 2.47 -0.84 -21.48
CA ALA A 152 1.53 -0.77 -20.37
C ALA A 152 2.16 -1.32 -19.08
N ARG A 153 2.84 -2.47 -19.17
CA ARG A 153 3.56 -3.06 -18.04
C ARG A 153 4.67 -2.16 -17.49
N ARG A 154 5.50 -1.58 -18.36
CA ARG A 154 6.57 -0.66 -17.94
C ARG A 154 6.02 0.63 -17.35
N ALA A 155 4.95 1.18 -17.94
CA ALA A 155 4.28 2.37 -17.42
C ALA A 155 3.70 2.11 -16.03
N ALA A 156 3.02 0.99 -15.84
CA ALA A 156 2.53 0.60 -14.52
C ALA A 156 3.68 0.38 -13.53
N GLY A 157 4.75 -0.30 -13.92
CA GLY A 157 5.95 -0.46 -13.08
C GLY A 157 6.54 0.88 -12.64
N ALA A 158 6.61 1.87 -13.54
CA ALA A 158 7.10 3.21 -13.22
C ALA A 158 6.17 3.96 -12.25
N LEU A 159 4.86 3.86 -12.44
CA LEU A 159 3.85 4.47 -11.57
C LEU A 159 3.86 3.84 -10.17
N LEU A 160 4.00 2.51 -10.08
CA LEU A 160 4.17 1.81 -8.81
C LEU A 160 5.48 2.22 -8.11
N ALA A 161 6.58 2.38 -8.85
CA ALA A 161 7.85 2.84 -8.29
C ALA A 161 7.76 4.29 -7.76
N ALA A 162 7.12 5.18 -8.52
CA ALA A 162 6.88 6.56 -8.09
C ALA A 162 6.00 6.59 -6.82
N SER A 163 4.91 5.81 -6.80
CA SER A 163 4.06 5.66 -5.63
C SER A 163 4.85 5.12 -4.43
N ALA A 164 5.69 4.09 -4.64
CA ALA A 164 6.50 3.49 -3.59
C ALA A 164 7.43 4.52 -2.94
N ALA A 165 8.11 5.35 -3.75
CA ALA A 165 8.98 6.41 -3.26
C ALA A 165 8.21 7.45 -2.41
N LEU A 166 6.99 7.82 -2.85
CA LEU A 166 6.14 8.76 -2.12
C LEU A 166 5.62 8.18 -0.79
N PHE A 167 5.17 6.92 -0.79
CA PHE A 167 4.79 6.21 0.44
C PHE A 167 5.98 6.05 1.39
N ALA A 168 7.17 5.72 0.87
CA ALA A 168 8.39 5.62 1.67
C ALA A 168 8.74 6.97 2.30
N LEU A 169 8.74 8.05 1.51
CA LEU A 169 9.00 9.40 2.01
C LEU A 169 8.02 9.77 3.13
N PHE A 170 6.72 9.52 2.93
CA PHE A 170 5.69 9.83 3.92
C PHE A 170 5.83 8.96 5.19
N GLY A 171 6.03 7.66 5.03
CA GLY A 171 6.18 6.70 6.13
C GLY A 171 7.45 6.91 6.95
N TYR A 172 8.60 7.10 6.30
CA TYR A 172 9.86 7.37 6.99
C TYR A 172 9.89 8.75 7.64
N ALA A 173 9.32 9.78 7.01
CA ALA A 173 9.17 11.08 7.67
C ALA A 173 8.32 10.97 8.94
N ALA A 174 7.26 10.14 8.93
CA ALA A 174 6.46 9.86 10.10
C ALA A 174 7.24 9.08 11.18
N TYR A 175 8.08 8.10 10.78
CA TYR A 175 8.98 7.41 11.71
C TYR A 175 10.01 8.34 12.38
N LEU A 176 10.46 9.39 11.69
CA LEU A 176 11.37 10.37 12.28
C LEU A 176 10.66 11.31 13.27
N LYS A 177 9.39 11.63 13.03
CA LYS A 177 8.62 12.57 13.86
C LYS A 177 7.94 11.91 15.05
N HIS A 178 7.31 10.75 14.86
CA HIS A 178 6.45 10.14 15.88
C HIS A 178 7.16 9.75 17.18
N PRO A 179 8.40 9.24 17.20
CA PRO A 179 9.11 8.96 18.46
C PRO A 179 9.56 10.22 19.22
N GLY A 180 9.51 11.39 18.57
CA GLY A 180 9.94 12.66 19.18
C GLY A 180 9.02 13.15 20.31
N PRO A 181 9.49 14.14 21.10
CA PRO A 181 8.78 14.66 22.28
C PRO A 181 7.47 15.39 21.93
N GLU A 182 7.32 15.84 20.68
CA GLU A 182 6.11 16.47 20.14
C GLU A 182 5.10 15.45 19.58
N GLY A 183 5.51 14.19 19.44
CA GLY A 183 4.68 13.08 18.97
C GLY A 183 4.29 12.14 20.10
N PHE A 184 4.59 10.86 19.91
CA PHE A 184 4.33 9.76 20.84
C PHE A 184 5.46 9.52 21.83
N GLY A 185 6.56 10.29 21.81
CA GLY A 185 7.69 10.11 22.72
C GLY A 185 7.33 10.26 24.22
N LYS A 186 6.22 10.93 24.53
CA LYS A 186 5.70 11.10 25.91
C LYS A 186 4.54 10.15 26.23
N TRP A 187 4.12 9.33 25.28
CA TRP A 187 2.97 8.45 25.47
C TRP A 187 3.29 7.34 26.46
N VAL A 188 2.36 7.09 27.39
CA VAL A 188 2.41 5.96 28.32
C VAL A 188 1.06 5.24 28.36
N PRO A 189 1.06 3.90 28.51
CA PRO A 189 -0.14 3.11 28.73
C PRO A 189 -0.97 3.64 29.90
N VAL A 190 -2.30 3.47 29.88
CA VAL A 190 -3.18 4.01 30.92
C VAL A 190 -2.84 3.42 32.29
N GLU A 191 -2.45 2.15 32.29
CA GLU A 191 -2.09 1.34 33.45
C GLU A 191 -0.85 1.88 34.20
N THR A 192 -0.02 2.69 33.53
CA THR A 192 1.20 3.26 34.12
C THR A 192 1.08 4.75 34.49
N ARG A 193 -0.09 5.36 34.27
CA ARG A 193 -0.33 6.80 34.55
C ARG A 193 -0.50 7.13 36.04
N SER A 194 -0.89 6.16 36.87
CA SER A 194 -1.16 6.36 38.31
C SER A 194 0.05 6.13 39.23
N ARG A 195 1.25 5.90 38.66
CA ARG A 195 2.50 5.67 39.43
C ARG A 195 3.48 6.84 39.33
N ARG A 196 3.03 8.04 38.95
CA ARG A 196 3.84 9.27 38.90
C ARG A 196 3.11 10.43 39.56
#